data_AF-A0A4R6VX79-F1
#
_entry.id   AF-A0A4R6VX79-F1
#
_cell.length_a   1.000
_cell.length_b   1.000
_cell.length_c   1.000
_cell.angle_alpha   90.00
_cell.angle_beta   90.00
_cell.angle_gamma   90.00
#
_symmetry.space_group_name_H-M   'P 1'
#
loop_
_entity.id
_entity.type
_entity.pdbx_description
1 polymer ?
#
loop_
_entity_poly.entity_id
_entity_poly.type
_entity_poly.pdbx_seq_one_letter_code
_entity_poly.pdbx_strand_id
1 'polypeptide(L)' 'MDEEVSPSAKKGAVHELGAPLDDISIDELGERIDALKVEITRLEKAIADKKNSKDAAESIFNF' A
#
# COMPACT_ATOMS: atom_id res chain seq x y z
N MET A 1 -20.68 -16.50 -16.30
CA MET A 1 -19.72 -15.57 -16.90
C MET A 1 -18.74 -15.26 -15.81
N ASP A 2 -17.73 -16.13 -15.71
CA ASP A 2 -16.62 -16.03 -14.78
C ASP A 2 -15.82 -14.79 -15.16
N GLU A 3 -16.00 -13.72 -14.39
CA GLU A 3 -15.20 -12.52 -14.55
C GLU A 3 -13.84 -12.80 -13.90
N GLU A 4 -12.94 -13.41 -14.67
CA GLU A 4 -11.53 -13.47 -14.35
C GLU A 4 -10.99 -12.03 -14.24
N VAL A 5 -10.96 -11.53 -13.02
CA VAL A 5 -10.30 -10.27 -12.70
C VAL A 5 -8.80 -10.48 -12.92
N SER A 6 -8.35 -9.94 -14.05
CA SER A 6 -6.99 -9.96 -14.59
C SER A 6 -5.91 -9.69 -13.52
N PRO A 7 -4.70 -10.26 -13.67
CA PRO A 7 -3.65 -10.16 -12.66
C PRO A 7 -3.33 -8.69 -12.45
N SER A 8 -3.53 -8.23 -11.21
CA SER A 8 -3.24 -6.89 -10.75
C SER A 8 -1.95 -6.39 -11.40
N ALA A 9 -2.11 -5.50 -12.38
CA ALA A 9 -0.99 -4.85 -13.03
C ALA A 9 -0.24 -4.16 -11.89
N LYS A 10 0.96 -4.65 -11.59
CA LYS A 10 1.91 -3.95 -10.72
C LYS A 10 2.22 -2.66 -11.46
N LYS A 11 1.41 -1.63 -11.21
CA LYS A 11 1.60 -0.26 -11.67
C LYS A 11 3.04 0.04 -11.25
N GLY A 12 3.94 0.14 -12.24
CA GLY A 12 5.37 0.26 -11.98
C GLY A 12 5.57 1.32 -10.91
N ALA A 13 6.39 1.03 -9.90
CA ALA A 13 6.63 1.96 -8.82
C ALA A 13 7.09 3.29 -9.45
N VAL A 14 6.21 4.30 -9.40
CA VAL A 14 6.47 5.62 -10.00
C VAL A 14 7.61 6.34 -9.26
N HIS A 15 8.04 5.78 -8.13
CA HIS A 15 8.98 6.35 -7.19
C HIS A 15 9.84 5.23 -6.59
N GLU A 16 11.16 5.40 -6.66
CA GLU A 16 12.14 4.58 -5.96
C GLU A 16 12.51 5.25 -4.63
N LEU A 17 12.52 4.48 -3.54
CA LEU A 17 12.86 4.99 -2.20
C LEU A 17 14.36 5.30 -2.12
N GLY A 18 14.70 6.51 -1.66
CA GLY A 18 16.09 6.93 -1.51
C GLY A 18 16.78 7.32 -2.82
N ALA A 19 16.02 7.51 -3.91
CA ALA A 19 16.55 8.06 -5.16
C ALA A 19 17.12 9.48 -4.95
N PRO A 20 18.19 9.86 -5.69
CA PRO A 20 18.69 11.23 -5.69
C PRO A 20 17.60 12.24 -6.05
N LEU A 21 17.62 13.41 -5.40
CA LEU A 21 16.61 14.46 -5.59
C LEU A 21 17.09 15.60 -6.48
N ASP A 22 18.38 15.62 -6.85
CA ASP A 22 19.04 16.75 -7.50
C ASP A 22 18.40 17.14 -8.85
N ASP A 23 17.85 16.16 -9.58
CA ASP A 23 17.22 16.34 -10.89
C ASP A 23 15.67 16.37 -10.83
N ILE A 24 15.07 16.38 -9.63
CA ILE A 24 13.61 16.32 -9.45
C ILE A 24 13.05 17.72 -9.16
N SER A 25 12.00 18.09 -9.90
CA SER A 25 11.30 19.37 -9.67
C SER A 25 10.50 19.40 -8.36
N ILE A 26 10.22 20.59 -7.82
CA ILE A 26 9.39 20.76 -6.61
C ILE A 26 7.99 20.17 -6.79
N ASP A 27 7.38 20.38 -7.95
CA ASP A 27 6.04 19.87 -8.25
C ASP A 27 6.04 18.34 -8.26
N GLU A 28 7.03 17.72 -8.89
CA GLU A 28 7.18 16.27 -8.92
C GLU A 28 7.47 15.69 -7.51
N LEU A 29 8.24 16.40 -6.67
CA LEU A 29 8.40 16.01 -5.26
C LEU A 29 7.05 16.00 -4.54
N GLY A 30 6.19 16.98 -4.80
CA GLY A 30 4.83 17.04 -4.27
C GLY A 30 3.99 15.82 -4.68
N GLU A 31 3.96 15.52 -5.98
CA GLU A 31 3.23 14.36 -6.51
C GLU A 31 3.72 13.03 -5.93
N ARG A 32 5.05 12.86 -5.80
CA ARG A 32 5.65 11.67 -5.18
C ARG A 32 5.27 11.55 -3.71
N ILE A 33 5.31 12.64 -2.96
CA ILE A 33 4.92 12.66 -1.54
C ILE A 33 3.46 12.24 -1.38
N ASP A 34 2.57 12.77 -2.22
CA ASP A 34 1.14 12.45 -2.10
C ASP A 34 0.85 10.99 -2.48
N ALA A 35 1.53 10.46 -3.50
CA ALA A 35 1.47 9.03 -3.83
C ALA A 35 1.93 8.14 -2.66
N LEU A 36 3.04 8.50 -2.00
CA LEU A 36 3.55 7.76 -0.83
C LEU A 36 2.60 7.83 0.36
N LYS A 37 1.95 8.96 0.62
CA LYS A 37 0.93 9.08 1.70
C LYS A 37 -0.26 8.17 1.44
N VAL A 38 -0.77 8.13 0.21
CA VAL A 38 -1.85 7.22 -0.18
C VAL A 38 -1.44 5.77 0.08
N GLU A 39 -0.21 5.41 -0.27
CA GLU A 39 0.31 4.07 -0.04
C GLU A 39 0.46 3.75 1.45
N ILE A 40 0.93 4.69 2.28
CA ILE A 40 0.98 4.55 3.74
C ILE A 40 -0.41 4.24 4.30
N THR A 41 -1.44 5.02 3.93
CA THR A 41 -2.81 4.76 4.38
C THR A 41 -3.32 3.38 3.97
N ARG A 42 -2.99 2.93 2.75
CA ARG A 42 -3.35 1.58 2.27
C ARG A 42 -2.69 0.49 3.14
N LEU A 43 -1.42 0.66 3.48
CA LEU A 43 -0.66 -0.28 4.32
C LEU A 43 -1.20 -0.31 5.76
N GLU A 44 -1.47 0.85 6.35
CA GLU A 44 -2.07 0.96 7.69
C GLU A 44 -3.42 0.25 7.76
N LYS A 45 -4.28 0.44 6.75
CA LYS A 45 -5.55 -0.27 6.64
C LYS A 45 -5.35 -1.79 6.55
N ALA A 46 -4.41 -2.25 5.74
CA ALA A 46 -4.10 -3.67 5.62
C ALA A 46 -3.58 -4.27 6.94
N ILE A 47 -2.80 -3.52 7.72
CA ILE A 47 -2.35 -3.92 9.06
C ILE A 47 -3.54 -4.07 10.00
N ALA A 48 -4.45 -3.09 10.04
CA ALA A 48 -5.64 -3.12 10.88
C ALA A 48 -6.54 -4.33 10.53
N ASP A 49 -6.79 -4.55 9.24
CA ASP A 49 -7.61 -5.65 8.75
C ASP A 49 -6.98 -7.02 9.13
N LYS A 50 -5.65 -7.14 9.01
CA LYS A 50 -4.91 -8.35 9.43
C LYS A 50 -4.94 -8.58 10.94
N LYS A 51 -4.82 -7.51 11.74
CA LYS A 51 -4.89 -7.59 13.19
C LYS A 51 -6.27 -8.07 13.65
N ASN A 52 -7.34 -7.48 13.11
CA ASN A 52 -8.70 -7.92 13.40
C ASN A 52 -8.92 -9.40 13.07
N SER A 53 -8.35 -9.86 11.94
CA SER A 53 -8.41 -11.28 11.56
C SER A 53 -7.64 -12.18 12.54
N LYS A 54 -6.49 -11.74 13.04
CA LYS A 54 -5.68 -12.47 14.04
C LYS A 54 -6.42 -12.56 15.37
N ASP A 55 -6.94 -11.45 15.87
CA ASP A 55 -7.63 -11.36 17.15
C ASP A 55 -8.93 -12.18 17.15
N ALA A 56 -9.67 -12.17 16.03
CA ALA A 56 -10.86 -13.00 15.84
C ALA A 56 -10.51 -14.51 15.84
N ALA A 57 -9.40 -14.90 15.23
CA ALA A 57 -8.94 -16.28 15.24
C ALA A 57 -8.50 -16.72 16.66
N GLU A 58 -7.72 -15.90 17.36
CA GLU A 58 -7.26 -16.21 18.73
C GLU A 58 -8.43 -16.38 19.71
N SER A 59 -9.52 -15.62 19.53
CA SER A 59 -10.74 -15.75 20.34
C SER A 59 -11.49 -17.07 20.12
N ILE A 60 -11.30 -17.74 18.98
CA ILE A 60 -11.92 -19.04 18.67
C ILE A 60 -11.11 -20.19 19.28
N PHE A 61 -9.79 -20.02 19.45
CA PHE A 61 -8.88 -21.08 19.91
C PHE A 61 -8.59 -21.05 21.42
N ASN A 62 -8.93 -19.97 22.13
CA ASN A 62 -8.86 -19.95 23.60
C ASN A 62 -10.18 -20.42 24.22
N PHE A 63 -10.15 -21.62 24.84
CA PHE A 63 -11.20 -22.19 25.69
C PHE A 63 -10.80 -22.09 27.17
#